data_AF-A0A9E6JV79-F1
#
_entry.id   AF-A0A9E6JV79-F1
#
_cell.length_a   1.000
_cell.length_b   1.000
_cell.length_c   1.000
_cell.angle_alpha   90.00
_cell.angle_beta   90.00
_cell.angle_gamma   90.00
#
_symmetry.space_group_name_H-M   'P 1'
#
loop_
_entity.id
_entity.type
_entity.pdbx_description
1 polymer ?
#
loop_
_entity_poly.entity_id
_entity_poly.type
_entity_poly.pdbx_seq_one_letter_code
_entity_poly.pdbx_strand_id
1 'polypeptide(L)' 'MMLKACRIADKDKFSYYDSLIIVAALECNCKILYTEDLQHNQIIENSLTVINPLL' A
#
# COMPACT_ATOMS: atom_id res chain seq x y z
N MET A 1 13.06 -3.47 -1.75
CA MET A 1 11.85 -3.62 -2.59
C MET A 1 11.22 -5.02 -2.60
N MET A 2 11.72 -6.03 -3.32
CA MET A 2 11.01 -7.33 -3.50
C MET A 2 10.72 -8.11 -2.20
N LEU A 3 11.70 -8.29 -1.31
CA LEU A 3 11.49 -9.00 -0.04
C LEU A 3 10.49 -8.28 0.89
N LYS A 4 10.45 -6.94 0.85
CA LYS A 4 9.46 -6.16 1.60
C LYS A 4 8.06 -6.36 1.01
N ALA A 5 7.95 -6.40 -0.32
CA ALA A 5 6.68 -6.62 -0.99
C ALA A 5 6.11 -8.00 -0.64
N CYS A 6 6.94 -9.05 -0.60
CA CYS A 6 6.48 -10.38 -0.14
C CYS A 6 6.00 -10.36 1.31
N ARG A 7 6.65 -9.62 2.21
CA ARG A 7 6.22 -9.50 3.61
C ARG A 7 4.88 -8.79 3.75
N ILE A 8 4.68 -7.69 3.01
CA ILE A 8 3.41 -6.96 2.99
C ILE A 8 2.30 -7.82 2.38
N ALA A 9 2.59 -8.51 1.27
CA ALA A 9 1.65 -9.45 0.64
C ALA A 9 1.19 -10.53 1.62
N ASP A 10 2.11 -11.11 2.39
CA ASP A 10 1.81 -12.16 3.35
C ASP A 10 1.03 -11.64 4.58
N LYS A 11 1.46 -10.48 5.13
CA LYS A 11 0.86 -9.88 6.33
C LYS A 11 -0.55 -9.33 6.07
N ASP A 12 -0.72 -8.58 4.99
CA ASP A 12 -1.91 -7.79 4.72
C ASP A 12 -2.77 -8.39 3.59
N LYS A 13 -2.38 -9.56 3.07
CA LYS A 13 -3.07 -10.31 2.00
C LYS A 13 -3.25 -9.55 0.69
N PHE A 14 -2.37 -8.60 0.42
CA PHE A 14 -2.33 -7.91 -0.86
C PHE A 14 -1.80 -8.83 -1.97
N SER A 15 -2.13 -8.51 -3.22
CA SER A 15 -1.44 -9.12 -4.35
C SER A 15 0.05 -8.72 -4.33
N TYR A 16 0.89 -9.50 -5.00
CA TYR A 16 2.31 -9.18 -5.11
C TYR A 16 2.55 -7.81 -5.77
N TYR A 17 1.73 -7.45 -6.76
CA TYR A 17 1.85 -6.17 -7.47
C TYR A 17 1.38 -4.98 -6.62
N ASP A 18 0.27 -5.10 -5.91
CA ASP A 18 -0.19 -4.06 -4.98
C ASP A 18 0.86 -3.83 -3.89
N SER A 19 1.46 -4.91 -3.40
CA SER A 19 2.52 -4.85 -2.40
C SER A 19 3.76 -4.12 -2.93
N LEU A 20 4.10 -4.23 -4.22
CA LEU A 20 5.19 -3.45 -4.82
C LEU A 20 4.88 -1.96 -4.83
N ILE A 21 3.64 -1.58 -5.18
CA ILE A 21 3.20 -0.18 -5.20
C ILE A 21 3.23 0.40 -3.78
N ILE A 22 2.70 -0.33 -2.81
CA ILE A 22 2.69 0.04 -1.39
C ILE A 22 4.12 0.22 -0.87
N VAL A 23 5.02 -0.73 -1.14
CA VAL A 23 6.43 -0.61 -0.73
C VAL A 23 7.10 0.60 -1.37
N ALA A 24 6.84 0.88 -2.64
CA ALA A 24 7.40 2.04 -3.32
C ALA A 24 6.93 3.34 -2.65
N ALA A 25 5.63 3.46 -2.33
CA ALA A 25 5.08 4.61 -1.62
C ALA A 25 5.69 4.78 -0.22
N LEU A 26 5.85 3.67 0.52
CA LEU A 26 6.50 3.67 1.84
C LEU A 26 7.99 4.08 1.74
N GLU A 27 8.74 3.58 0.75
CA GLU A 27 10.15 3.93 0.56
C GLU A 27 10.35 5.40 0.14
N CYS A 28 9.35 5.99 -0.53
CA CYS A 28 9.31 7.43 -0.84
C CYS A 28 8.78 8.30 0.32
N ASN A 29 8.45 7.72 1.48
CA ASN A 29 7.79 8.41 2.60
C ASN A 29 6.49 9.13 2.20
N CYS A 30 5.74 8.56 1.25
CA CYS A 30 4.43 9.06 0.90
C CYS A 30 3.47 8.87 2.08
N LYS A 31 2.63 9.87 2.34
CA LYS A 31 1.59 9.79 3.37
C LYS A 31 0.26 9.27 2.83
N ILE A 32 0.03 9.44 1.53
CA ILE A 32 -1.23 9.09 0.87
C ILE A 32 -0.92 8.28 -0.39
N LEU A 33 -1.62 7.15 -0.55
CA LEU A 33 -1.66 6.36 -1.78
C LEU A 33 -3.07 6.50 -2.38
N TYR A 34 -3.16 7.11 -3.56
CA TYR A 34 -4.41 7.19 -4.29
C TYR A 34 -4.62 5.95 -5.15
N THR A 35 -5.74 5.26 -4.95
CA THR A 35 -6.09 4.07 -5.73
C THR A 35 -7.56 3.72 -5.56
N GLU A 36 -8.17 3.19 -6.63
CA GLU A 36 -9.55 2.71 -6.63
C GLU A 36 -9.66 1.27 -6.08
N ASP A 37 -8.63 0.46 -6.30
CA ASP A 37 -8.66 -0.99 -6.07
C ASP A 37 -8.49 -1.38 -4.60
N LEU A 38 -7.83 -0.53 -3.81
CA LEU A 38 -7.56 -0.81 -2.39
C LEU A 38 -8.63 -0.19 -1.49
N GLN A 39 -8.71 -0.70 -0.27
CA GLN A 39 -9.68 -0.27 0.72
C GLN A 39 -9.46 1.20 1.11
N HIS A 40 -10.45 2.06 0.83
CA HIS A 40 -10.42 3.48 1.22
C HIS A 40 -10.28 3.62 2.75
N ASN A 41 -9.47 4.59 3.19
CA ASN A 41 -9.05 4.85 4.57
C ASN A 41 -8.24 3.72 5.23
N GLN A 42 -7.75 2.73 4.49
CA GLN A 42 -6.82 1.75 5.04
C GLN A 42 -5.49 2.43 5.41
N ILE A 43 -4.96 2.09 6.58
CA ILE A 43 -3.66 2.57 7.06
C ILE A 43 -2.68 1.40 6.98
N ILE A 44 -1.60 1.59 6.23
CA ILE A 44 -0.54 0.60 6.04
C ILE A 44 0.72 1.09 6.77
N GLU A 45 1.32 0.20 7.57
CA GLU A 45 2.54 0.46 8.36
C GLU A 45 2.49 1.80 9.14
N ASN A 46 1.30 2.15 9.65
CA ASN A 46 0.99 3.36 10.42
C ASN A 46 1.46 4.70 9.78
N SER A 47 1.73 4.71 8.48
CA SER A 47 2.37 5.84 7.81
C SER A 47 1.79 6.17 6.44
N LEU A 48 1.20 5.18 5.76
CA LEU A 48 0.59 5.35 4.45
C LEU A 48 -0.93 5.17 4.56
N THR A 49 -1.69 6.19 4.17
CA THR A 49 -3.16 6.12 4.09
C THR A 49 -3.61 5.91 2.65
N VAL A 50 -4.47 4.92 2.43
CA VAL A 50 -5.08 4.66 1.13
C VAL A 50 -6.32 5.55 0.97
N ILE A 51 -6.39 6.29 -0.12
CA ILE A 51 -7.55 7.13 -0.46
C ILE A 51 -8.02 6.79 -1.87
N ASN A 52 -9.24 6.28 -1.96
CA ASN A 52 -9.95 6.22 -3.25
C ASN A 52 -10.48 7.61 -3.62
N PRO A 53 -10.05 8.19 -4.76
CA PRO A 53 -10.45 9.54 -5.20
C PRO A 53 -11.84 9.61 -5.86
N LEU A 54 -12.49 8.48 -6.11
CA LEU A 54 -13.81 8.39 -6.78
C LEU A 54 -14.96 8.18 -5.78
N LEU A 55 -14.66 8.18 -4.49
CA LEU A 55 -15.60 8.03 -3.37
C LEU A 55 -16.14 9.39 -2.89
#